data_AF-A0A2C6CPC0-F1
#
_entry.id   AF-A0A2C6CPC0-F1
#
_cell.length_a   1.000
_cell.length_b   1.000
_cell.length_c   1.000
_cell.angle_alpha   90.00
_cell.angle_beta   90.00
_cell.angle_gamma   90.00
#
_symmetry.space_group_name_H-M   'P 1'
#
loop_
_entity.id
_entity.type
_entity.pdbx_description
1 polymer ?
#
loop_
_entity_poly.entity_id
_entity_poly.type
_entity_poly.pdbx_seq_one_letter_code
_entity_poly.pdbx_strand_id
1 'polypeptide(L)'
;MTIDFGFVPTLSVGSTVFYDQDNDGEQDEDNPLEAGIDSIQVILVQVLEDAAGMDSLVVIDSVLTDEDGNYLFDSLAPGDYQVVVIAPEDAQTNSEGQSNADDDIDGVDDGMQTMAGDSTFSGTFTLSVGDEPQGAEEDAQGGDLDDTDGDASGNMTIDFGFVPDLSIGSTVFYDPNDDGVQDLTDPLEGGIAGVVIELYSDLDGDGVAETLVGTDTTDAEGNYFFDMLPEGDYQV
;
A
#
# COMPACT_ATOMS: atom_id res chain seq x y z
N MET A 1 13.08 53.30 -13.69
CA MET A 1 12.60 52.01 -14.18
C MET A 1 12.68 51.09 -12.98
N THR A 2 11.54 50.84 -12.33
CA THR A 2 11.46 49.82 -11.29
C THR A 2 11.11 48.51 -11.99
N ILE A 3 11.89 47.48 -11.70
CA ILE A 3 11.56 46.11 -12.05
C ILE A 3 10.92 45.57 -10.78
N ASP A 4 9.66 45.17 -10.88
CA ASP A 4 8.95 44.50 -9.80
C ASP A 4 9.02 42.98 -10.03
N PHE A 5 9.25 42.23 -8.95
CA PHE A 5 9.20 40.77 -8.92
C PHE A 5 7.99 40.38 -8.08
N GLY A 6 7.13 39.51 -8.61
CA GLY A 6 6.07 38.86 -7.85
C GLY A 6 6.55 37.47 -7.43
N PHE A 7 6.36 37.14 -6.15
CA PHE A 7 6.51 35.78 -5.64
C PHE A 7 5.12 35.22 -5.41
N VAL A 8 4.90 33.97 -5.79
CA VAL A 8 3.71 33.19 -5.42
C VAL A 8 4.04 32.41 -4.14
N PRO A 9 3.06 32.13 -3.27
CA PRO A 9 3.23 31.15 -2.21
C PRO A 9 3.62 29.81 -2.81
N THR A 10 4.52 29.11 -2.14
CA THR A 10 4.89 27.74 -2.46
C THR A 10 3.96 26.81 -1.69
N LEU A 11 3.46 25.78 -2.36
CA LEU A 11 2.64 24.75 -1.75
C LEU A 11 3.44 23.46 -1.53
N SER A 12 2.92 22.57 -0.70
CA SER A 12 3.45 21.24 -0.42
C SER A 12 2.41 20.16 -0.69
N VAL A 13 2.88 18.94 -0.96
CA VAL A 13 2.06 17.73 -0.84
C VAL A 13 2.90 16.61 -0.26
N GLY A 14 2.31 15.83 0.62
CA GLY A 14 2.95 14.69 1.26
C GLY A 14 1.91 13.75 1.83
N SER A 15 2.40 12.71 2.48
CA SER A 15 1.77 11.96 3.55
C SER A 15 2.56 10.66 3.73
N THR A 16 1.90 9.50 3.82
CA THR A 16 2.50 8.23 4.19
C THR A 16 2.16 7.13 3.19
N VAL A 17 3.10 6.20 3.00
CA VAL A 17 2.86 4.89 2.38
C VAL A 17 2.95 3.85 3.48
N PHE A 18 1.92 3.03 3.66
CA PHE A 18 1.81 2.09 4.79
C PHE A 18 1.40 0.69 4.36
N TYR A 19 1.67 -0.29 5.22
CA TYR A 19 1.09 -1.63 5.06
C TYR A 19 -0.35 -1.60 5.51
N ASP A 20 -1.28 -2.03 4.68
CA ASP A 20 -2.68 -2.23 5.08
C ASP A 20 -2.91 -3.75 5.23
N GLN A 21 -3.00 -4.20 6.47
CA GLN A 21 -3.00 -5.62 6.77
C GLN A 21 -4.37 -6.28 6.70
N ASP A 22 -5.39 -5.59 7.18
CA ASP A 22 -6.75 -6.08 7.16
C ASP A 22 -7.51 -5.64 5.90
N ASN A 23 -6.84 -4.89 5.02
CA ASN A 23 -7.27 -4.49 3.70
C ASN A 23 -8.56 -3.66 3.76
N ASP A 24 -8.67 -2.81 4.78
CA ASP A 24 -9.82 -1.94 4.98
C ASP A 24 -9.64 -0.53 4.40
N GLY A 25 -8.43 -0.19 4.00
CA GLY A 25 -8.06 1.07 3.37
C GLY A 25 -7.77 2.20 4.35
N GLU A 26 -7.70 1.95 5.65
CA GLU A 26 -7.41 2.95 6.68
C GLU A 26 -6.06 2.62 7.32
N GLN A 27 -5.35 3.64 7.81
CA GLN A 27 -4.13 3.43 8.58
C GLN A 27 -4.43 3.35 10.08
N ASP A 28 -4.35 2.15 10.67
CA ASP A 28 -4.48 1.98 12.11
C ASP A 28 -3.13 2.27 12.82
N GLU A 29 -2.90 3.51 13.26
CA GLU A 29 -1.64 3.90 13.95
C GLU A 29 -1.32 3.09 15.23
N ASP A 30 -2.34 2.55 15.89
CA ASP A 30 -2.18 1.70 17.07
C ASP A 30 -1.77 0.26 16.71
N ASN A 31 -1.85 -0.12 15.43
CA ASN A 31 -1.44 -1.40 14.89
C ASN A 31 0.01 -1.33 14.39
N PRO A 32 1.00 -1.93 15.09
CA PRO A 32 2.41 -1.88 14.68
C PRO A 32 2.68 -2.65 13.38
N LEU A 33 1.69 -3.36 12.87
CA LEU A 33 1.76 -4.14 11.66
C LEU A 33 1.33 -3.35 10.41
N GLU A 34 0.71 -2.19 10.61
CA GLU A 34 0.36 -1.21 9.56
C GLU A 34 1.33 -0.01 9.54
N ALA A 35 2.59 -0.31 9.88
CA ALA A 35 3.64 0.69 9.87
C ALA A 35 3.90 1.20 8.44
N GLY A 36 4.45 2.42 8.36
CA GLY A 36 4.92 2.97 7.10
C GLY A 36 6.03 2.15 6.43
N ILE A 37 6.09 2.24 5.11
CA ILE A 37 6.99 1.45 4.26
C ILE A 37 8.17 2.32 3.81
N ASP A 38 9.37 1.97 4.26
CA ASP A 38 10.62 2.67 3.90
C ASP A 38 11.05 2.43 2.44
N SER A 39 11.69 3.44 1.87
CA SER A 39 12.44 3.36 0.62
C SER A 39 11.58 3.03 -0.60
N ILE A 40 10.31 3.42 -0.57
CA ILE A 40 9.37 3.32 -1.68
C ILE A 40 9.46 4.55 -2.55
N GLN A 41 9.53 4.34 -3.87
CA GLN A 41 9.61 5.44 -4.82
C GLN A 41 8.24 6.08 -5.04
N VAL A 42 8.14 7.35 -4.67
CA VAL A 42 6.98 8.21 -4.87
C VAL A 42 7.32 9.27 -5.91
N ILE A 43 6.44 9.49 -6.88
CA ILE A 43 6.66 10.37 -8.02
C ILE A 43 5.50 11.37 -8.09
N LEU A 44 5.83 12.66 -8.10
CA LEU A 44 4.85 13.73 -8.30
C LEU A 44 4.71 14.06 -9.79
N VAL A 45 3.48 14.06 -10.27
CA VAL A 45 3.12 14.35 -11.65
C VAL A 45 2.14 15.52 -11.68
N GLN A 46 2.43 16.53 -12.49
CA GLN A 46 1.49 17.61 -12.78
C GLN A 46 0.57 17.21 -13.93
N VAL A 47 -0.73 17.43 -13.74
CA VAL A 47 -1.76 17.26 -14.75
C VAL A 47 -1.97 18.59 -15.47
N LEU A 48 -1.73 18.62 -16.78
CA LEU A 48 -1.93 19.80 -17.60
C LEU A 48 -2.99 19.55 -18.66
N GLU A 49 -4.12 20.26 -18.58
CA GLU A 49 -5.13 20.23 -19.62
C GLU A 49 -4.67 21.08 -20.82
N ASP A 50 -4.62 20.48 -22.01
CA ASP A 50 -4.36 21.22 -23.23
C ASP A 50 -5.59 21.99 -23.73
N ALA A 51 -5.41 22.86 -24.74
CA ALA A 51 -6.52 23.65 -25.28
C ALA A 51 -7.62 22.80 -25.98
N ALA A 52 -7.40 21.50 -26.17
CA ALA A 52 -8.35 20.54 -26.71
C ALA A 52 -9.04 19.70 -25.61
N GLY A 53 -8.72 19.94 -24.33
CA GLY A 53 -9.24 19.21 -23.18
C GLY A 53 -8.62 17.84 -23.00
N MET A 54 -7.38 17.65 -23.46
CA MET A 54 -6.61 16.44 -23.22
C MET A 54 -5.58 16.67 -22.13
N ASP A 55 -5.58 15.79 -21.14
CA ASP A 55 -4.60 15.82 -20.05
C ASP A 55 -3.24 15.34 -20.53
N SER A 56 -2.22 16.11 -20.20
CA SER A 56 -0.81 15.78 -20.35
C SER A 56 -0.18 15.66 -18.98
N LEU A 57 0.45 14.53 -18.72
CA LEU A 57 1.17 14.27 -17.48
C LEU A 57 2.63 14.70 -17.59
N VAL A 58 3.10 15.50 -16.63
CA VAL A 58 4.50 15.96 -16.55
C VAL A 58 5.07 15.57 -15.20
N VAL A 59 6.08 14.71 -15.20
CA VAL A 59 6.83 14.38 -13.97
C VAL A 59 7.54 15.64 -13.45
N ILE A 60 7.27 15.98 -12.20
CA ILE A 60 7.85 17.15 -11.53
C ILE A 60 9.06 16.73 -10.71
N ASP A 61 8.88 15.74 -9.84
CA ASP A 61 9.94 15.26 -8.95
C ASP A 61 9.67 13.81 -8.50
N SER A 62 10.64 13.21 -7.82
CA SER A 62 10.50 11.91 -7.16
C SER A 62 11.30 11.85 -5.87
N VAL A 63 10.73 11.23 -4.84
CA VAL A 63 11.36 11.00 -3.55
C VAL A 63 11.31 9.51 -3.18
N LEU A 64 12.04 9.14 -2.14
CA LEU A 64 11.87 7.87 -1.46
C LEU A 64 11.20 8.16 -0.12
N THR A 65 10.26 7.30 0.28
CA THR A 65 9.73 7.33 1.64
C THR A 65 10.84 7.10 2.68
N ASP A 66 10.67 7.66 3.88
CA ASP A 66 11.61 7.48 4.99
C ASP A 66 11.31 6.22 5.84
N GLU A 67 12.04 6.03 6.95
CA GLU A 67 11.88 4.85 7.84
C GLU A 67 10.46 4.70 8.40
N ASP A 68 9.69 5.79 8.43
CA ASP A 68 8.32 5.84 8.91
C ASP A 68 7.33 5.84 7.74
N GLY A 69 7.77 5.68 6.48
CA GLY A 69 6.90 5.66 5.30
C GLY A 69 6.51 7.03 4.75
N ASN A 70 7.01 8.12 5.33
CA ASN A 70 6.58 9.47 4.98
C ASN A 70 7.25 9.95 3.68
N TYR A 71 6.54 10.75 2.89
CA TYR A 71 7.07 11.46 1.74
C TYR A 71 6.59 12.91 1.69
N LEU A 72 7.41 13.80 1.12
CA LEU A 72 7.07 15.23 1.02
C LEU A 72 7.65 15.82 -0.27
N PHE A 73 6.82 16.57 -0.98
CA PHE A 73 7.20 17.46 -2.07
C PHE A 73 6.89 18.91 -1.66
N ASP A 74 7.91 19.77 -1.71
CA ASP A 74 7.78 21.18 -1.36
C ASP A 74 7.91 22.10 -2.60
N SER A 75 7.77 23.41 -2.37
CA SER A 75 8.08 24.43 -3.37
C SER A 75 7.20 24.36 -4.64
N LEU A 76 5.98 23.85 -4.51
CA LEU A 76 5.06 23.63 -5.62
C LEU A 76 4.28 24.90 -5.98
N ALA A 77 3.90 25.00 -7.25
CA ALA A 77 2.97 26.03 -7.70
C ALA A 77 1.53 25.51 -7.59
N PRO A 78 0.53 26.39 -7.43
CA PRO A 78 -0.87 25.97 -7.53
C PRO A 78 -1.19 25.28 -8.86
N GLY A 79 -2.01 24.24 -8.81
CA GLY A 79 -2.42 23.46 -9.98
C GLY A 79 -2.85 22.03 -9.62
N ASP A 80 -3.08 21.24 -10.66
CA ASP A 80 -3.60 19.88 -10.53
C ASP A 80 -2.46 18.87 -10.59
N TYR A 81 -2.48 17.90 -9.69
CA TYR A 81 -1.41 16.92 -9.51
C TYR A 81 -1.95 15.51 -9.32
N GLN A 82 -1.05 14.54 -9.50
CA GLN A 82 -1.21 13.13 -9.14
C GLN A 82 0.08 12.65 -8.49
N VAL A 83 -0.05 11.82 -7.48
CA VAL A 83 1.05 11.07 -6.88
C VAL A 83 1.03 9.65 -7.46
N VAL A 84 2.22 9.15 -7.80
CA VAL A 84 2.41 7.79 -8.30
C VAL A 84 3.39 7.07 -7.40
N VAL A 85 2.94 5.94 -6.85
CA VAL A 85 3.75 5.06 -6.02
C VAL A 85 4.12 3.81 -6.79
N ILE A 86 5.40 3.44 -6.75
CA ILE A 86 5.84 2.15 -7.28
C ILE A 86 5.58 1.09 -6.21
N ALA A 87 4.80 0.06 -6.56
CA ALA A 87 4.42 -0.99 -5.61
C ALA A 87 5.65 -1.61 -4.91
N PRO A 88 5.63 -1.72 -3.58
CA PRO A 88 6.72 -2.31 -2.78
C PRO A 88 6.86 -3.80 -3.07
N GLU A 89 8.08 -4.33 -3.17
CA GLU A 89 8.37 -5.71 -3.62
C GLU A 89 7.66 -6.78 -2.77
N ASP A 90 7.38 -6.48 -1.51
CA ASP A 90 6.73 -7.32 -0.50
C ASP A 90 5.25 -6.99 -0.26
N ALA A 91 4.67 -5.98 -0.94
CA ALA A 91 3.24 -5.68 -0.91
C ALA A 91 2.77 -5.17 -2.29
N GLN A 92 2.58 -6.09 -3.24
CA GLN A 92 2.34 -5.72 -4.64
C GLN A 92 0.90 -5.24 -4.90
N THR A 93 -0.02 -5.39 -3.95
CA THR A 93 -1.45 -5.11 -4.11
C THR A 93 -1.82 -3.87 -3.32
N ASN A 94 -2.40 -2.88 -4.00
CA ASN A 94 -3.04 -1.74 -3.34
C ASN A 94 -4.24 -2.20 -2.50
N SER A 95 -4.47 -1.58 -1.35
CA SER A 95 -5.61 -1.90 -0.50
C SER A 95 -6.97 -1.62 -1.15
N GLU A 96 -8.01 -2.20 -0.57
CA GLU A 96 -9.40 -1.80 -0.83
C GLU A 96 -9.75 -0.52 -0.02
N GLY A 97 -11.01 -0.08 -0.01
CA GLY A 97 -11.43 1.08 0.79
C GLY A 97 -11.23 2.46 0.13
N GLN A 98 -10.46 2.54 -0.95
CA GLN A 98 -10.16 3.71 -1.79
C GLN A 98 -11.02 4.96 -1.61
N SER A 99 -10.40 6.04 -1.14
CA SER A 99 -10.93 7.40 -1.07
C SER A 99 -10.64 8.21 -2.33
N ASN A 100 -11.20 9.42 -2.38
CA ASN A 100 -10.86 10.37 -3.42
C ASN A 100 -9.74 11.27 -2.90
N ALA A 101 -8.57 11.23 -3.53
CA ALA A 101 -7.40 12.07 -3.18
C ALA A 101 -7.60 13.60 -3.07
N ASP A 102 -8.78 14.13 -3.38
CA ASP A 102 -9.15 15.56 -3.27
C ASP A 102 -10.35 15.74 -2.32
N ASP A 103 -10.66 14.77 -1.46
CA ASP A 103 -11.67 14.87 -0.40
C ASP A 103 -11.10 15.28 0.95
N ASP A 104 -9.77 15.47 1.02
CA ASP A 104 -9.00 15.94 2.16
C ASP A 104 -9.26 15.10 3.43
N ILE A 105 -9.50 13.80 3.26
CA ILE A 105 -9.59 12.84 4.35
C ILE A 105 -8.21 12.21 4.53
N ASP A 106 -7.67 12.30 5.74
CA ASP A 106 -6.36 11.77 6.11
C ASP A 106 -6.46 10.35 6.67
N GLY A 107 -5.37 9.59 6.53
CA GLY A 107 -5.24 8.22 7.04
C GLY A 107 -5.98 7.18 6.21
N VAL A 108 -6.33 7.50 4.95
CA VAL A 108 -7.12 6.64 4.07
C VAL A 108 -6.42 6.41 2.73
N ASP A 109 -6.51 5.21 2.18
CA ASP A 109 -5.87 4.86 0.91
C ASP A 109 -6.47 5.66 -0.26
N ASP A 110 -5.68 6.55 -0.84
CA ASP A 110 -6.01 7.27 -2.07
C ASP A 110 -5.52 6.59 -3.34
N GLY A 111 -4.87 5.43 -3.17
CA GLY A 111 -4.26 4.66 -4.22
C GLY A 111 -5.25 3.97 -5.14
N MET A 112 -4.98 4.00 -6.44
CA MET A 112 -5.65 3.16 -7.42
C MET A 112 -4.65 2.39 -8.26
N GLN A 113 -4.80 1.07 -8.28
CA GLN A 113 -3.97 0.15 -9.05
C GLN A 113 -4.82 -0.65 -10.05
N THR A 114 -4.29 -0.89 -11.26
CA THR A 114 -5.02 -1.67 -12.28
C THR A 114 -4.85 -3.18 -12.08
N MET A 115 -3.66 -3.62 -11.71
CA MET A 115 -3.30 -5.01 -11.40
C MET A 115 -2.18 -5.01 -10.36
N ALA A 116 -2.13 -6.04 -9.52
CA ALA A 116 -1.04 -6.24 -8.58
C ALA A 116 0.33 -6.15 -9.28
N GLY A 117 1.24 -5.39 -8.67
CA GLY A 117 2.59 -5.08 -9.16
C GLY A 117 2.67 -3.95 -10.19
N ASP A 118 1.55 -3.38 -10.64
CA ASP A 118 1.56 -2.12 -11.39
C ASP A 118 1.87 -0.94 -10.44
N SER A 119 2.23 0.21 -11.00
CA SER A 119 2.27 1.46 -10.23
C SER A 119 0.86 1.83 -9.76
N THR A 120 0.77 2.33 -8.53
CA THR A 120 -0.45 2.88 -7.93
C THR A 120 -0.49 4.38 -8.17
N PHE A 121 -1.66 4.90 -8.53
CA PHE A 121 -1.88 6.31 -8.83
C PHE A 121 -2.93 6.88 -7.89
N SER A 122 -2.69 8.07 -7.35
CA SER A 122 -3.76 8.84 -6.72
C SER A 122 -4.80 9.27 -7.77
N GLY A 123 -5.98 9.66 -7.29
CA GLY A 123 -6.85 10.58 -8.02
C GLY A 123 -6.13 11.91 -8.35
N THR A 124 -6.72 12.72 -9.24
CA THR A 124 -6.23 14.09 -9.45
C THR A 124 -6.71 14.97 -8.30
N PHE A 125 -5.78 15.66 -7.64
CA PHE A 125 -6.06 16.63 -6.58
C PHE A 125 -5.53 18.02 -6.95
N THR A 126 -6.09 19.06 -6.34
CA THR A 126 -5.82 20.45 -6.70
C THR A 126 -5.14 21.20 -5.56
N LEU A 127 -3.86 21.57 -5.75
CA LEU A 127 -3.17 22.45 -4.80
C LEU A 127 -3.51 23.92 -5.09
N SER A 128 -4.02 24.62 -4.09
CA SER A 128 -4.44 26.01 -4.13
C SER A 128 -4.18 26.77 -2.83
N VAL A 129 -3.86 28.06 -2.95
CA VAL A 129 -3.39 28.83 -1.78
C VAL A 129 -4.52 29.08 -0.79
N GLY A 130 -4.37 28.52 0.41
CA GLY A 130 -5.25 28.76 1.56
C GLY A 130 -6.54 27.96 1.56
N ASP A 131 -6.64 26.97 0.67
CA ASP A 131 -7.77 26.04 0.57
C ASP A 131 -7.35 24.59 0.95
N GLU A 132 -6.09 24.36 1.32
CA GLU A 132 -5.58 23.04 1.74
C GLU A 132 -6.02 22.69 3.18
N PRO A 133 -6.13 21.37 3.49
CA PRO A 133 -6.50 20.88 4.83
C PRO A 133 -5.52 21.35 5.90
N GLN A 134 -6.01 21.39 7.14
CA GLN A 134 -5.26 21.91 8.28
C GLN A 134 -5.56 21.13 9.57
N GLY A 135 -4.52 20.90 10.36
CA GLY A 135 -4.62 20.53 11.77
C GLY A 135 -5.32 19.20 12.07
N ALA A 136 -6.64 19.21 12.26
CA ALA A 136 -7.39 17.97 12.57
C ALA A 136 -7.91 17.26 11.31
N GLU A 137 -7.70 17.87 10.14
CA GLU A 137 -7.90 17.25 8.83
C GLU A 137 -6.61 16.57 8.34
N GLU A 138 -5.52 16.65 9.13
CA GLU A 138 -4.20 16.08 8.88
C GLU A 138 -3.67 15.46 10.20
N ASP A 139 -4.53 14.71 10.91
CA ASP A 139 -4.21 14.18 12.24
C ASP A 139 -3.57 12.79 12.25
N ALA A 140 -3.47 12.15 11.09
CA ALA A 140 -2.80 10.88 10.90
C ALA A 140 -1.29 11.07 10.64
N GLN A 141 -0.63 9.96 10.38
CA GLN A 141 0.81 9.93 10.19
C GLN A 141 1.20 10.76 8.95
N GLY A 142 2.22 11.60 9.11
CA GLY A 142 2.68 12.46 8.02
C GLY A 142 1.98 13.83 7.97
N GLY A 143 0.90 14.04 8.71
CA GLY A 143 0.16 15.30 8.75
C GLY A 143 1.00 16.53 9.13
N ASP A 144 1.99 16.37 10.02
CA ASP A 144 2.85 17.47 10.48
C ASP A 144 4.08 17.75 9.56
N LEU A 145 4.20 17.11 8.40
CA LEU A 145 5.41 17.17 7.56
C LEU A 145 5.74 18.58 7.05
N ASP A 146 4.74 19.45 6.90
CA ASP A 146 4.91 20.79 6.35
C ASP A 146 4.74 21.96 7.37
N ASP A 147 4.47 21.64 8.65
CA ASP A 147 4.20 22.60 9.75
C ASP A 147 5.43 23.44 10.18
N THR A 148 6.40 23.62 9.29
CA THR A 148 7.50 24.56 9.47
C THR A 148 7.16 26.00 9.04
N ASP A 149 6.14 26.22 8.19
CA ASP A 149 5.80 27.56 7.64
C ASP A 149 4.30 27.95 7.68
N GLY A 150 3.46 27.15 8.33
CA GLY A 150 2.05 27.45 8.60
C GLY A 150 1.07 26.72 7.67
N ASP A 151 0.70 25.51 8.08
CA ASP A 151 -0.56 24.71 7.95
C ASP A 151 -1.44 24.89 6.69
N ALA A 152 -1.72 26.10 6.20
CA ALA A 152 -2.69 26.31 5.10
C ALA A 152 -2.10 26.23 3.69
N SER A 153 -0.94 25.59 3.52
CA SER A 153 -0.17 25.62 2.26
C SER A 153 0.34 24.27 1.80
N GLY A 154 -0.02 23.17 2.44
CA GLY A 154 0.17 21.85 1.84
C GLY A 154 -0.97 20.93 2.20
N ASN A 155 -1.03 19.84 1.44
CA ASN A 155 -1.96 18.76 1.64
C ASN A 155 -1.17 17.53 2.07
N MET A 156 -1.33 17.13 3.32
CA MET A 156 -0.70 15.96 3.92
C MET A 156 -1.67 14.78 4.07
N THR A 157 -2.70 14.68 3.22
CA THR A 157 -3.74 13.64 3.32
C THR A 157 -3.65 12.60 2.21
N ILE A 158 -2.57 12.59 1.41
CA ILE A 158 -2.46 11.73 0.22
C ILE A 158 -1.78 10.41 0.59
N ASP A 159 -2.51 9.48 1.17
CA ASP A 159 -1.98 8.21 1.67
C ASP A 159 -2.08 7.07 0.67
N PHE A 160 -1.25 6.04 0.88
CA PHE A 160 -1.26 4.82 0.07
C PHE A 160 -1.11 3.57 0.94
N GLY A 161 -2.11 2.70 0.87
CA GLY A 161 -2.12 1.41 1.56
C GLY A 161 -1.72 0.25 0.65
N PHE A 162 -0.84 -0.63 1.12
CA PHE A 162 -0.46 -1.84 0.39
C PHE A 162 -0.60 -3.10 1.25
N VAL A 163 -1.24 -4.12 0.70
CA VAL A 163 -1.44 -5.40 1.38
C VAL A 163 -0.17 -6.26 1.26
N PRO A 164 0.44 -6.69 2.37
CA PRO A 164 1.66 -7.50 2.35
C PRO A 164 1.41 -8.89 1.74
N ASP A 165 2.40 -9.37 0.98
CA ASP A 165 2.40 -10.70 0.38
C ASP A 165 2.84 -11.75 1.42
N LEU A 166 1.92 -12.25 2.26
CA LEU A 166 2.21 -13.41 3.11
C LEU A 166 2.05 -14.71 2.32
N SER A 167 2.62 -15.79 2.86
CA SER A 167 2.51 -17.10 2.24
C SER A 167 2.43 -18.23 3.26
N ILE A 168 1.68 -19.27 2.88
CA ILE A 168 1.56 -20.52 3.62
C ILE A 168 1.92 -21.65 2.66
N GLY A 169 2.89 -22.47 3.03
CA GLY A 169 3.28 -23.64 2.24
C GLY A 169 3.93 -24.71 3.09
N SER A 170 3.83 -25.95 2.62
CA SER A 170 4.46 -27.10 3.26
C SER A 170 4.44 -28.31 2.31
N THR A 171 4.66 -29.51 2.87
CA THR A 171 4.73 -30.77 2.14
C THR A 171 3.81 -31.81 2.77
N VAL A 172 3.06 -32.56 1.96
CA VAL A 172 2.32 -33.75 2.37
C VAL A 172 3.17 -34.97 2.07
N PHE A 173 3.41 -35.84 3.06
CA PHE A 173 4.33 -36.98 2.92
C PHE A 173 3.77 -38.29 3.48
N TYR A 174 4.32 -39.42 3.00
CA TYR A 174 4.04 -40.74 3.56
C TYR A 174 4.84 -40.95 4.84
N ASP A 175 4.15 -41.15 5.98
CA ASP A 175 4.76 -41.51 7.26
C ASP A 175 4.47 -42.99 7.61
N PRO A 176 5.35 -43.93 7.20
CA PRO A 176 5.19 -45.34 7.52
C PRO A 176 5.71 -45.72 8.92
N ASN A 177 6.45 -44.84 9.58
CA ASN A 177 7.08 -45.12 10.87
C ASN A 177 6.28 -44.54 12.06
N ASP A 178 5.29 -43.68 11.78
CA ASP A 178 4.34 -43.02 12.69
C ASP A 178 5.02 -42.08 13.70
N ASP A 179 6.03 -41.32 13.25
CA ASP A 179 6.78 -40.37 14.09
C ASP A 179 6.47 -38.89 13.82
N GLY A 180 5.74 -38.57 12.74
CA GLY A 180 5.34 -37.23 12.38
C GLY A 180 6.46 -36.32 11.87
N VAL A 181 7.63 -36.86 11.51
CA VAL A 181 8.79 -36.12 11.02
C VAL A 181 9.22 -36.67 9.67
N GLN A 182 9.14 -35.85 8.62
CA GLN A 182 9.53 -36.27 7.29
C GLN A 182 11.04 -36.64 7.20
N ASP A 183 11.33 -37.93 7.01
CA ASP A 183 12.69 -38.43 6.72
C ASP A 183 12.84 -38.79 5.23
N LEU A 184 13.73 -38.08 4.51
CA LEU A 184 14.02 -38.35 3.10
C LEU A 184 15.04 -39.48 2.88
N THR A 185 15.39 -40.25 3.92
CA THR A 185 16.49 -41.22 3.87
C THR A 185 16.13 -42.65 4.26
N ASP A 186 15.68 -42.96 5.48
CA ASP A 186 15.32 -44.32 5.90
C ASP A 186 14.38 -44.40 7.13
N PRO A 187 13.09 -44.75 6.97
CA PRO A 187 12.44 -45.05 5.70
C PRO A 187 12.35 -43.82 4.81
N LEU A 188 12.27 -44.00 3.48
CA LEU A 188 12.02 -42.88 2.58
C LEU A 188 10.56 -42.42 2.71
N GLU A 189 10.38 -41.21 3.22
CA GLU A 189 9.09 -40.54 3.43
C GLU A 189 8.84 -39.49 2.34
N GLY A 190 8.71 -40.00 1.12
CA GLY A 190 8.47 -39.19 -0.06
C GLY A 190 7.13 -38.45 0.00
N GLY A 191 7.07 -37.32 -0.68
CA GLY A 191 5.84 -36.55 -0.82
C GLY A 191 4.72 -37.30 -1.54
N ILE A 192 3.49 -36.87 -1.27
CA ILE A 192 2.27 -37.41 -1.87
C ILE A 192 1.73 -36.38 -2.86
N ALA A 193 1.78 -36.71 -4.15
CA ALA A 193 1.26 -35.87 -5.22
C ALA A 193 -0.27 -35.98 -5.37
N GLY A 194 -0.91 -34.89 -5.81
CA GLY A 194 -2.32 -34.87 -6.16
C GLY A 194 -3.28 -34.77 -4.98
N VAL A 195 -2.78 -34.39 -3.80
CA VAL A 195 -3.62 -34.09 -2.63
C VAL A 195 -4.13 -32.67 -2.78
N VAL A 196 -5.46 -32.50 -2.75
CA VAL A 196 -6.07 -31.16 -2.76
C VAL A 196 -5.99 -30.60 -1.35
N ILE A 197 -5.43 -29.40 -1.24
CA ILE A 197 -5.32 -28.61 -0.02
C ILE A 197 -6.27 -27.43 -0.17
N GLU A 198 -7.09 -27.19 0.84
CA GLU A 198 -8.02 -26.06 0.89
C GLU A 198 -7.56 -25.14 2.01
N LEU A 199 -7.33 -23.86 1.69
CA LEU A 199 -6.99 -22.84 2.68
C LEU A 199 -8.26 -22.08 3.03
N TYR A 200 -8.56 -21.97 4.32
CA TYR A 200 -9.66 -21.19 4.85
C TYR A 200 -9.15 -20.07 5.76
N SER A 201 -9.84 -18.93 5.76
CA SER A 201 -9.64 -17.87 6.75
C SER A 201 -10.53 -18.11 7.97
N ASP A 202 -9.98 -17.84 9.16
CA ASP A 202 -10.65 -17.76 10.46
C ASP A 202 -10.78 -16.28 10.82
N LEU A 203 -11.93 -15.68 10.51
CA LEU A 203 -12.10 -14.22 10.56
C LEU A 203 -12.36 -13.68 11.97
N ASP A 204 -12.76 -14.53 12.92
CA ASP A 204 -13.05 -14.13 14.29
C ASP A 204 -12.09 -14.71 15.35
N GLY A 205 -11.09 -15.46 14.89
CA GLY A 205 -10.03 -16.05 15.71
C GLY A 205 -10.54 -17.07 16.72
N ASP A 206 -11.73 -17.65 16.49
CA ASP A 206 -12.36 -18.60 17.41
C ASP A 206 -11.87 -20.06 17.21
N GLY A 207 -11.07 -20.29 16.18
CA GLY A 207 -10.56 -21.59 15.79
C GLY A 207 -11.49 -22.36 14.85
N VAL A 208 -12.50 -21.72 14.26
CA VAL A 208 -13.37 -22.26 13.20
C VAL A 208 -13.04 -21.57 11.87
N ALA A 209 -13.19 -22.31 10.78
CA ALA A 209 -12.94 -21.80 9.43
C ALA A 209 -14.25 -21.31 8.80
N GLU A 210 -14.27 -20.09 8.24
CA GLU A 210 -15.49 -19.48 7.67
C GLU A 210 -15.46 -19.45 6.14
N THR A 211 -14.39 -18.90 5.58
CA THR A 211 -14.33 -18.55 4.15
C THR A 211 -13.21 -19.31 3.46
N LEU A 212 -13.54 -19.98 2.35
CA LEU A 212 -12.54 -20.61 1.50
C LEU A 212 -11.74 -19.51 0.78
N VAL A 213 -10.45 -19.45 1.05
CA VAL A 213 -9.49 -18.52 0.43
C VAL A 213 -9.01 -19.08 -0.90
N GLY A 214 -8.62 -20.35 -0.93
CA GLY A 214 -8.06 -20.96 -2.12
C GLY A 214 -7.91 -22.47 -2.05
N THR A 215 -7.56 -23.06 -3.19
CA THR A 215 -7.23 -24.49 -3.28
C THR A 215 -5.93 -24.68 -4.03
N ASP A 216 -5.03 -25.49 -3.51
CA ASP A 216 -3.83 -25.95 -4.20
C ASP A 216 -3.83 -27.48 -4.30
N THR A 217 -3.01 -28.04 -5.19
CA THR A 217 -2.84 -29.49 -5.32
C THR A 217 -1.38 -29.85 -5.28
N THR A 218 -1.02 -30.74 -4.35
CA THR A 218 0.38 -31.08 -4.11
C THR A 218 1.11 -31.58 -5.35
N ASP A 219 2.34 -31.08 -5.53
CA ASP A 219 3.21 -31.44 -6.65
C ASP A 219 3.82 -32.86 -6.54
N ALA A 220 4.74 -33.21 -7.44
CA ALA A 220 5.37 -34.52 -7.47
C ALA A 220 6.22 -34.82 -6.21
N GLU A 221 6.70 -33.78 -5.54
CA GLU A 221 7.46 -33.80 -4.31
C GLU A 221 6.57 -33.63 -3.07
N GLY A 222 5.25 -33.50 -3.24
CA GLY A 222 4.26 -33.35 -2.19
C GLY A 222 4.04 -31.92 -1.70
N ASN A 223 4.67 -30.91 -2.32
CA ASN A 223 4.60 -29.53 -1.85
C ASN A 223 3.30 -28.86 -2.28
N TYR A 224 2.78 -27.98 -1.42
CA TYR A 224 1.73 -27.03 -1.73
C TYR A 224 2.15 -25.63 -1.28
N PHE A 225 1.60 -24.60 -1.90
CA PHE A 225 1.95 -23.21 -1.64
C PHE A 225 0.79 -22.26 -1.97
N PHE A 226 0.49 -21.39 -1.01
CA PHE A 226 -0.42 -20.26 -1.15
C PHE A 226 0.41 -18.99 -0.96
N ASP A 227 0.41 -18.12 -1.96
CA ASP A 227 1.03 -16.78 -1.95
C ASP A 227 -0.01 -15.68 -1.79
N MET A 228 0.48 -14.44 -1.63
CA MET A 228 -0.33 -13.21 -1.61
C MET A 228 -1.47 -13.28 -0.59
N LEU A 229 -1.18 -13.81 0.60
CA LEU A 229 -2.14 -13.89 1.68
C LEU A 229 -2.06 -12.61 2.53
N PRO A 230 -3.20 -11.96 2.82
CA PRO A 230 -3.26 -10.92 3.86
C PRO A 230 -2.90 -11.48 5.24
N GLU A 231 -2.64 -10.60 6.22
CA GLU A 231 -2.54 -11.07 7.60
C GLU A 231 -3.87 -11.65 8.08
N GLY A 232 -3.82 -12.69 8.90
CA GLY A 232 -5.01 -13.31 9.44
C GLY A 232 -4.73 -14.69 10.02
N ASP A 233 -5.74 -15.22 10.69
CA ASP A 233 -5.75 -16.61 11.11
C ASP A 233 -6.24 -17.49 9.96
N TYR A 234 -5.49 -18.56 9.69
CA TYR A 234 -5.77 -19.48 8.59
C TYR A 234 -5.79 -20.93 9.05
N GLN A 235 -6.61 -21.73 8.36
CA GLN A 235 -6.69 -23.18 8.55
C GLN A 235 -6.45 -23.90 7.22
N VAL A 236 -5.58 -24.91 7.28
CA VAL A 236 -5.15 -25.78 6.16
C VAL A 236 -5.61 -27.22 6.41
#